data_AF-A0A850AE28-F1
#
_entry.id   AF-A0A850AE28-F1
#
_cell.length_a   1.000
_cell.length_b   1.000
_cell.length_c   1.000
_cell.angle_alpha   90.00
_cell.angle_beta   90.00
_cell.angle_gamma   90.00
#
_symmetry.space_group_name_H-M   'P 1'
#
loop_
_entity.id
_entity.type
_entity.pdbx_description
1 polymer ?
#
loop_
_entity_poly.entity_id
_entity_poly.type
_entity_poly.pdbx_seq_one_letter_code
_entity_poly.pdbx_strand_id
1 'polypeptide(L)'
;MAFHRGIVTFIFGIIFLTQLFAQYPNIRVSQPGSNDPEEVVIAINPLNPLNLAAGANINYYYYSNDGGLSWTEGELTSSLGVWGDPCVIFDVDGNLYFSHLSNPQSGNWLDRIVVQKSTTGGVTWNNGVGVGLNPPKDQDKEWLAVDETFSPYRNNLYMSWTEFDAYGSANPNDSTRILFSRSTDGGLSWSTPLKVSDVGGDCIDSDNTVEGAVPAVGPNGEIYLSWSGPLGIMFDKSGDGGATFGTDIYVTEQPGGWDFEVPGIYRCNGLPITACDISDSPYQGNVYIAWSDQRNGTNNTDVFFIKSTDGGETWGEVKQVNDDATATHQFFTWMTVDQITGSIYYVFYDRRNSTGLATDVYVAKSDDGGETFSNFRVNQSSFTPSAFIFFGDYTNIAARNGKVYPIWMRMDGFDLSVWAALLEFPPVGIALAQQSDGIEEFELYQNYPNPFNPETAISYRLATVSDVEVQVYNLLGQRVKTLIRETQAAGIHTLRWDGQDEAGQPVAGGMYLYRLIAGDKVQMKKMLLIR
;
A
#
# COMPACT_ATOMS: atom_id res chain seq x y z
N MET A 1 -70.60 0.86 -37.46
CA MET A 1 -69.67 -0.07 -36.78
C MET A 1 -68.30 0.58 -36.78
N ALA A 2 -67.74 0.75 -35.58
CA ALA A 2 -66.63 1.65 -35.29
C ALA A 2 -65.26 1.06 -35.64
N PHE A 3 -64.35 1.94 -36.05
CA PHE A 3 -62.92 1.71 -36.18
C PHE A 3 -62.27 1.39 -34.82
N HIS A 4 -61.36 0.43 -34.79
CA HIS A 4 -60.34 0.30 -33.73
C HIS A 4 -58.98 0.09 -34.38
N ARG A 5 -58.13 1.12 -34.32
CA ARG A 5 -56.69 1.04 -34.56
C ARG A 5 -56.03 0.73 -33.21
N GLY A 6 -55.42 -0.44 -33.09
CA GLY A 6 -54.51 -0.74 -31.97
C GLY A 6 -53.12 -0.20 -32.30
N ILE A 7 -52.66 0.78 -31.54
CA ILE A 7 -51.26 1.22 -31.50
C ILE A 7 -50.59 0.38 -30.40
N VAL A 8 -49.65 -0.48 -30.78
CA VAL A 8 -48.76 -1.18 -29.84
C VAL A 8 -47.48 -0.35 -29.74
N THR A 9 -47.31 0.33 -28.61
CA THR A 9 -46.08 1.05 -28.27
C THR A 9 -45.11 0.06 -27.61
N PHE A 10 -44.02 -0.29 -28.29
CA PHE A 10 -42.88 -0.96 -27.66
C PHE A 10 -42.05 0.10 -26.92
N ILE A 11 -42.00 0.01 -25.59
CA ILE A 11 -41.06 0.77 -24.76
C ILE A 11 -39.81 -0.10 -24.59
N PHE A 12 -38.76 0.19 -25.36
CA PHE A 12 -37.41 -0.29 -25.06
C PHE A 12 -36.83 0.62 -23.97
N GLY A 13 -36.87 0.16 -22.72
CA GLY A 13 -36.11 0.75 -21.62
C GLY A 13 -34.75 0.10 -21.55
N ILE A 14 -33.75 0.66 -22.24
CA ILE A 14 -32.34 0.35 -21.96
C ILE A 14 -31.93 1.27 -20.81
N ILE A 15 -31.90 0.74 -19.59
CA ILE A 15 -31.30 1.42 -18.45
C ILE A 15 -29.81 1.05 -18.45
N PHE A 16 -28.99 1.92 -19.03
CA PHE A 16 -27.55 1.91 -18.75
C PHE A 16 -27.38 2.45 -17.32
N LEU A 17 -27.13 1.56 -16.37
CA LEU A 17 -26.56 1.92 -15.07
C LEU A 17 -25.08 2.22 -15.28
N THR A 18 -24.75 3.44 -15.69
CA THR A 18 -23.39 3.95 -15.55
C THR A 18 -23.17 4.25 -14.07
N GLN A 19 -22.43 3.40 -13.36
CA GLN A 19 -21.87 3.79 -12.08
C GLN A 19 -20.86 4.91 -12.37
N LEU A 20 -21.29 6.15 -12.15
CA LEU A 20 -20.40 7.31 -12.11
C LEU A 20 -19.57 7.17 -10.83
N PHE A 21 -18.40 6.51 -10.92
CA PHE A 21 -17.39 6.67 -9.88
C PHE A 21 -16.98 8.14 -9.87
N ALA A 22 -17.11 8.79 -8.72
CA ALA A 22 -16.56 10.13 -8.55
C ALA A 22 -15.06 10.06 -8.83
N GLN A 23 -14.57 10.91 -9.74
CA GLN A 23 -13.15 11.00 -10.05
C GLN A 23 -12.36 11.34 -8.78
N TYR A 24 -11.33 10.55 -8.46
CA TYR A 24 -10.50 10.78 -7.28
C TYR A 24 -9.79 12.14 -7.37
N PRO A 25 -9.84 12.97 -6.31
CA PRO A 25 -9.01 14.18 -6.26
C PRO A 25 -7.53 13.80 -6.35
N ASN A 26 -6.80 14.38 -7.31
CA ASN A 26 -5.35 14.24 -7.36
C ASN A 26 -4.73 15.46 -6.66
N ILE A 27 -3.80 15.19 -5.75
CA ILE A 27 -3.10 16.20 -4.95
C ILE A 27 -1.64 16.21 -5.40
N ARG A 28 -1.13 17.38 -5.77
CA ARG A 28 0.30 17.58 -6.02
C ARG A 28 1.02 17.54 -4.66
N VAL A 29 1.99 16.63 -4.55
CA VAL A 29 2.81 16.40 -3.35
C VAL A 29 4.01 17.34 -3.35
N SER A 30 4.67 17.49 -4.51
CA SER A 30 5.82 18.38 -4.67
C SER A 30 5.42 19.85 -4.78
N GLN A 31 6.30 20.76 -4.34
CA GLN A 31 6.06 22.18 -4.50
C GLN A 31 6.13 22.61 -5.98
N PRO A 32 5.44 23.70 -6.36
CA PRO A 32 5.68 24.34 -7.65
C PRO A 32 7.13 24.83 -7.74
N GLY A 33 7.89 24.32 -8.72
CA GLY A 33 9.28 24.69 -8.94
C GLY A 33 10.33 23.80 -8.26
N SER A 34 9.92 22.68 -7.64
CA SER A 34 10.87 21.60 -7.30
C SER A 34 11.62 21.18 -8.57
N ASN A 35 12.92 20.95 -8.45
CA ASN A 35 13.79 20.76 -9.61
C ASN A 35 13.81 19.28 -10.02
N ASP A 36 12.91 18.93 -10.93
CA ASP A 36 12.75 17.58 -11.49
C ASP A 36 12.75 16.50 -10.38
N PRO A 37 11.78 16.50 -9.45
CA PRO A 37 11.61 15.34 -8.59
C PRO A 37 11.26 14.14 -9.47
N GLU A 38 11.86 12.99 -9.23
CA GLU A 38 11.53 11.72 -9.88
C GLU A 38 11.62 10.55 -8.91
N GLU A 39 11.19 9.35 -9.31
CA GLU A 39 11.29 8.12 -8.50
C GLU A 39 10.65 8.22 -7.10
N VAL A 40 9.40 7.76 -6.99
CA VAL A 40 8.57 8.12 -5.83
C VAL A 40 8.14 6.97 -4.97
N VAL A 41 8.13 7.21 -3.66
CA VAL A 41 7.73 6.27 -2.62
C VAL A 41 6.75 6.89 -1.64
N ILE A 42 5.89 6.08 -1.01
CA ILE A 42 4.94 6.53 0.01
C ILE A 42 4.74 5.49 1.11
N ALA A 43 4.57 5.95 2.34
CA ALA A 43 4.26 5.10 3.50
C ALA A 43 3.19 5.74 4.39
N ILE A 44 2.43 4.87 5.07
CA ILE A 44 1.36 5.25 6.00
C ILE A 44 1.84 4.93 7.42
N ASN A 45 1.73 5.89 8.34
CA ASN A 45 2.03 5.63 9.74
C ASN A 45 0.99 4.67 10.36
N PRO A 46 1.40 3.51 10.90
CA PRO A 46 0.47 2.49 11.39
C PRO A 46 -0.29 2.92 12.65
N LEU A 47 0.24 3.86 13.44
CA LEU A 47 -0.37 4.40 14.66
C LEU A 47 -1.23 5.64 14.41
N ASN A 48 -0.91 6.39 13.36
CA ASN A 48 -1.65 7.58 12.96
C ASN A 48 -1.80 7.62 11.43
N PRO A 49 -2.85 7.01 10.85
CA PRO A 49 -3.04 6.98 9.40
C PRO A 49 -3.30 8.35 8.74
N LEU A 50 -3.35 9.45 9.50
CA LEU A 50 -3.31 10.81 8.95
C LEU A 50 -1.89 11.30 8.69
N ASN A 51 -0.89 10.68 9.32
CA ASN A 51 0.51 10.93 9.04
C ASN A 51 0.98 10.03 7.89
N LEU A 52 1.27 10.65 6.76
CA LEU A 52 1.85 10.01 5.58
C LEU A 52 3.25 10.57 5.36
N ALA A 53 4.13 9.74 4.81
CA ALA A 53 5.46 10.15 4.37
C ALA A 53 5.68 9.73 2.93
N ALA A 54 6.43 10.52 2.17
CA ALA A 54 6.85 10.17 0.82
C ALA A 54 8.28 10.66 0.58
N GLY A 55 8.90 10.15 -0.48
CA GLY A 55 10.25 10.53 -0.92
C GLY A 55 10.30 10.63 -2.44
N ALA A 56 11.23 11.46 -2.93
CA ALA A 56 11.58 11.56 -4.34
C ALA A 56 13.07 11.90 -4.50
N ASN A 57 13.63 11.51 -5.63
CA ASN A 57 14.98 11.90 -6.02
C ASN A 57 15.14 13.43 -6.11
N ILE A 58 16.32 13.97 -5.81
CA ILE A 58 17.50 13.26 -5.26
C ILE A 58 17.46 13.18 -3.74
N ASN A 59 16.86 14.15 -3.08
CA ASN A 59 16.86 14.28 -1.62
C ASN A 59 15.55 14.82 -1.05
N TYR A 60 14.47 14.80 -1.83
CA TYR A 60 13.18 15.31 -1.37
C TYR A 60 12.51 14.33 -0.42
N TYR A 61 12.04 14.84 0.71
CA TYR A 61 11.08 14.14 1.56
C TYR A 61 9.81 14.97 1.67
N TYR A 62 8.71 14.26 1.85
CA TYR A 62 7.40 14.85 2.02
C TYR A 62 6.71 14.23 3.23
N TYR A 63 5.91 15.03 3.92
CA TYR A 63 5.00 14.49 4.93
C TYR A 63 3.66 15.21 4.93
N SER A 64 2.63 14.47 5.29
CA SER A 64 1.28 14.96 5.55
C SER A 64 0.88 14.62 6.98
N ASN A 65 -0.01 15.43 7.58
CA ASN A 65 -0.62 15.17 8.89
C ASN A 65 -2.16 15.20 8.84
N ASP A 66 -2.73 15.30 7.64
CA ASP A 66 -4.17 15.40 7.39
C ASP A 66 -4.67 14.32 6.43
N GLY A 67 -3.93 13.21 6.31
CA GLY A 67 -4.29 12.08 5.47
C GLY A 67 -4.07 12.33 3.97
N GLY A 68 -3.10 13.18 3.62
CA GLY A 68 -2.70 13.45 2.23
C GLY A 68 -3.45 14.59 1.56
N LEU A 69 -4.22 15.40 2.31
CA LEU A 69 -4.92 16.57 1.78
C LEU A 69 -3.97 17.75 1.56
N SER A 70 -2.93 17.85 2.39
CA SER A 70 -1.82 18.78 2.21
C SER A 70 -0.48 18.11 2.54
N TRP A 71 0.59 18.63 1.92
CA TRP A 71 1.94 18.09 2.02
C TRP A 71 2.94 19.20 2.34
N THR A 72 3.89 18.88 3.22
CA THR A 72 5.09 19.69 3.46
C THR A 72 6.26 19.02 2.75
N GLU A 73 7.02 19.78 1.98
CA GLU A 73 8.25 19.35 1.31
C GLU A 73 9.46 19.81 2.11
N GLY A 74 10.50 18.98 2.14
CA GLY A 74 11.82 19.34 2.63
C GLY A 74 12.91 18.56 1.91
N GLU A 75 14.16 18.91 2.20
CA GLU A 75 15.34 18.27 1.62
C GLU A 75 16.14 17.57 2.73
N LEU A 76 16.48 16.31 2.51
CA LEU A 76 17.33 15.54 3.42
C LEU A 76 18.77 16.04 3.37
N THR A 77 19.44 15.92 4.52
CA THR A 77 20.88 16.15 4.67
C THR A 77 21.48 15.07 5.55
N SER A 78 22.71 14.66 5.21
CA SER A 78 23.49 13.65 5.94
C SER A 78 24.98 13.94 5.78
N SER A 79 25.77 13.68 6.83
CA SER A 79 27.24 13.73 6.73
C SER A 79 27.82 12.68 5.77
N LEU A 80 27.03 11.66 5.41
CA LEU A 80 27.37 10.63 4.42
C LEU A 80 26.90 11.01 3.00
N GLY A 81 26.39 12.24 2.83
CA GLY A 81 25.74 12.67 1.60
C GLY A 81 24.34 12.09 1.47
N VAL A 82 23.57 12.63 0.53
CA VAL A 82 22.28 12.10 0.10
C VAL A 82 22.33 11.97 -1.41
N TRP A 83 21.99 10.79 -1.89
CA TRP A 83 21.82 10.44 -3.28
C TRP A 83 20.55 9.61 -3.39
N GLY A 84 19.99 9.47 -4.59
CA GLY A 84 18.62 9.02 -4.85
C GLY A 84 18.20 7.64 -4.33
N ASP A 85 17.29 7.00 -5.04
CA ASP A 85 16.67 5.71 -4.70
C ASP A 85 15.99 5.74 -3.32
N PRO A 86 15.05 6.68 -3.09
CA PRO A 86 14.39 6.81 -1.81
C PRO A 86 13.57 5.56 -1.53
N CYS A 87 13.64 5.08 -0.30
CA CYS A 87 12.67 4.15 0.28
C CYS A 87 12.20 4.72 1.63
N VAL A 88 10.88 4.73 1.86
CA VAL A 88 10.27 5.23 3.10
C VAL A 88 9.41 4.15 3.73
N ILE A 89 9.54 3.97 5.04
CA ILE A 89 8.72 3.00 5.79
C ILE A 89 8.55 3.43 7.25
N PHE A 90 7.41 3.11 7.84
CA PHE A 90 7.19 3.27 9.27
C PHE A 90 7.40 1.95 10.00
N ASP A 91 7.96 2.01 11.20
CA ASP A 91 7.92 0.88 12.13
C ASP A 91 6.61 0.83 12.93
N VAL A 92 6.41 -0.25 13.70
CA VAL A 92 5.16 -0.45 14.46
C VAL A 92 4.97 0.55 15.60
N ASP A 93 6.06 1.22 16.01
CA ASP A 93 6.05 2.27 17.02
C ASP A 93 5.83 3.66 16.40
N GLY A 94 5.64 3.74 15.08
CA GLY A 94 5.38 4.97 14.35
C GLY A 94 6.62 5.82 14.08
N ASN A 95 7.83 5.26 14.23
CA ASN A 95 9.04 5.92 13.74
C ASN A 95 9.14 5.75 12.23
N LEU A 96 9.54 6.82 11.55
CA LEU A 96 9.71 6.84 10.11
C LEU A 96 11.18 6.64 9.76
N TYR A 97 11.45 5.83 8.75
CA TYR A 97 12.77 5.60 8.17
C TYR A 97 12.78 6.03 6.72
N PHE A 98 13.91 6.57 6.30
CA PHE A 98 14.20 6.92 4.92
C PHE A 98 15.56 6.32 4.60
N SER A 99 15.62 5.34 3.71
CA SER A 99 16.88 4.93 3.10
C SER A 99 17.08 5.61 1.76
N HIS A 100 18.36 5.88 1.47
CA HIS A 100 18.79 6.48 0.23
C HIS A 100 20.26 6.13 -0.03
N LEU A 101 20.69 6.30 -1.27
CA LEU A 101 22.07 6.11 -1.69
C LEU A 101 22.99 7.17 -1.07
N SER A 102 24.28 6.85 -0.93
CA SER A 102 25.26 7.80 -0.39
C SER A 102 25.98 8.61 -1.48
N ASN A 103 26.40 9.82 -1.11
CA ASN A 103 27.36 10.62 -1.90
C ASN A 103 28.26 11.43 -0.95
N PRO A 104 29.13 10.74 -0.19
CA PRO A 104 29.89 11.36 0.87
C PRO A 104 30.94 12.33 0.32
N GLN A 105 31.29 13.37 1.10
CA GLN A 105 32.32 14.35 0.70
C GLN A 105 33.70 13.71 0.43
N SER A 106 33.97 12.56 1.04
CA SER A 106 35.16 11.74 0.83
C SER A 106 34.75 10.27 0.84
N GLY A 107 35.12 9.53 -0.21
CA GLY A 107 34.66 8.18 -0.45
C GLY A 107 34.32 7.98 -1.93
N ASN A 108 33.63 6.89 -2.26
CA ASN A 108 33.02 6.72 -3.58
C ASN A 108 31.54 7.13 -3.53
N TRP A 109 31.03 7.60 -4.66
CA TRP A 109 29.59 7.67 -4.90
C TRP A 109 29.03 6.24 -4.87
N LEU A 110 27.87 6.02 -4.24
CA LEU A 110 27.30 4.68 -4.01
C LEU A 110 28.12 3.73 -3.12
N ASP A 111 29.05 4.24 -2.29
CA ASP A 111 29.91 3.37 -1.47
C ASP A 111 29.16 2.61 -0.37
N ARG A 112 27.95 3.06 -0.03
CA ARG A 112 27.05 2.50 0.98
C ARG A 112 25.62 3.02 0.79
N ILE A 113 24.68 2.39 1.47
CA ILE A 113 23.31 2.88 1.70
C ILE A 113 23.28 3.67 3.01
N VAL A 114 22.43 4.68 3.12
CA VAL A 114 22.24 5.47 4.35
C VAL A 114 20.80 5.34 4.81
N VAL A 115 20.58 5.10 6.10
CA VAL A 115 19.23 5.08 6.70
C VAL A 115 19.09 6.21 7.71
N GLN A 116 18.24 7.19 7.41
CA GLN A 116 17.84 8.25 8.33
C GLN A 116 16.54 7.90 9.04
N LYS A 117 16.41 8.33 10.30
CA LYS A 117 15.23 8.11 11.15
C LYS A 117 14.60 9.43 11.57
N SER A 118 13.27 9.49 11.53
CA SER A 118 12.45 10.54 12.11
C SER A 118 11.54 9.96 13.19
N THR A 119 11.59 10.55 14.38
CA THR A 119 10.64 10.28 15.47
C THR A 119 9.56 11.36 15.57
N THR A 120 9.49 12.25 14.57
CA THR A 120 8.60 13.41 14.52
C THR A 120 7.63 13.33 13.35
N GLY A 121 7.43 12.14 12.77
CA GLY A 121 6.50 11.93 11.65
C GLY A 121 6.93 12.60 10.35
N GLY A 122 8.24 12.79 10.15
CA GLY A 122 8.81 13.40 8.94
C GLY A 122 9.22 14.87 9.09
N VAL A 123 9.00 15.52 10.23
CA VAL A 123 9.37 16.94 10.42
C VAL A 123 10.89 17.14 10.56
N THR A 124 11.56 16.22 11.26
CA THR A 124 13.01 16.26 11.48
C THR A 124 13.62 14.88 11.36
N TRP A 125 14.88 14.84 10.91
CA TRP A 125 15.63 13.62 10.63
C TRP A 125 16.95 13.62 11.39
N ASN A 126 17.40 12.45 11.83
CA ASN A 126 18.76 12.29 12.35
C ASN A 126 19.78 12.30 11.20
N ASN A 127 21.09 12.24 11.50
CA ASN A 127 22.15 12.24 10.48
C ASN A 127 22.25 10.95 9.65
N GLY A 128 21.56 9.89 10.05
CA GLY A 128 21.60 8.58 9.40
C GLY A 128 22.78 7.68 9.77
N VAL A 129 22.61 6.40 9.47
CA VAL A 129 23.59 5.31 9.67
C VAL A 129 23.90 4.68 8.32
N GLY A 130 25.19 4.45 8.03
CA GLY A 130 25.63 3.80 6.79
C GLY A 130 25.57 2.26 6.87
N VAL A 131 25.15 1.62 5.79
CA VAL A 131 24.97 0.16 5.65
C VAL A 131 25.67 -0.32 4.39
N GLY A 132 26.38 -1.46 4.46
CA GLY A 132 26.95 -2.10 3.27
C GLY A 132 28.29 -1.54 2.77
N LEU A 133 28.98 -0.67 3.52
CA LEU A 133 30.29 -0.14 3.09
C LEU A 133 31.32 -1.25 2.82
N ASN A 134 31.69 -1.46 1.56
CA ASN A 134 32.63 -2.50 1.13
C ASN A 134 33.51 -2.08 -0.06
N PRO A 135 34.42 -1.10 0.07
CA PRO A 135 35.21 -0.61 -1.04
C PRO A 135 36.08 -1.73 -1.68
N PRO A 136 36.24 -1.75 -3.02
CA PRO A 136 35.85 -0.70 -3.98
C PRO A 136 34.43 -0.84 -4.54
N LYS A 137 33.57 -1.65 -3.91
CA LYS A 137 32.25 -2.00 -4.45
C LYS A 137 31.19 -0.92 -4.24
N ASP A 138 30.21 -0.93 -5.12
CA ASP A 138 29.09 0.01 -5.14
C ASP A 138 27.80 -0.69 -4.70
N GLN A 139 26.90 0.07 -4.10
CA GLN A 139 25.62 -0.39 -3.57
C GLN A 139 24.50 0.39 -4.25
N ASP A 140 23.49 -0.31 -4.75
CA ASP A 140 22.33 0.33 -5.40
C ASP A 140 21.03 -0.42 -5.13
N LYS A 141 19.89 0.23 -5.40
CA LYS A 141 18.54 -0.33 -5.37
C LYS A 141 18.14 -0.95 -4.03
N GLU A 142 18.35 -0.24 -2.93
CA GLU A 142 17.91 -0.73 -1.62
C GLU A 142 16.40 -0.68 -1.44
N TRP A 143 15.89 -1.61 -0.64
CA TRP A 143 14.54 -1.56 -0.12
C TRP A 143 14.47 -2.00 1.33
N LEU A 144 13.53 -1.41 2.07
CA LEU A 144 13.28 -1.69 3.48
C LEU A 144 11.98 -2.47 3.69
N ALA A 145 11.98 -3.33 4.71
CA ALA A 145 10.78 -3.90 5.31
C ALA A 145 10.87 -3.81 6.84
N VAL A 146 9.71 -3.85 7.50
CA VAL A 146 9.61 -3.94 8.96
C VAL A 146 8.81 -5.17 9.34
N ASP A 147 9.23 -5.86 10.39
CA ASP A 147 8.39 -6.90 11.00
C ASP A 147 7.21 -6.27 11.77
N GLU A 148 6.05 -6.19 11.10
CA GLU A 148 4.79 -5.72 11.70
C GLU A 148 4.03 -6.81 12.47
N THR A 149 4.54 -8.05 12.51
CA THR A 149 3.84 -9.21 13.09
C THR A 149 4.08 -9.35 14.60
N PHE A 150 3.42 -10.32 15.24
CA PHE A 150 3.70 -10.68 16.63
C PHE A 150 4.81 -11.74 16.76
N SER A 151 5.67 -11.89 15.74
CA SER A 151 6.82 -12.80 15.79
C SER A 151 7.83 -12.39 16.88
N PRO A 152 8.79 -13.27 17.22
CA PRO A 152 9.94 -12.91 18.06
C PRO A 152 10.84 -11.80 17.48
N TYR A 153 10.66 -11.44 16.20
CA TYR A 153 11.45 -10.46 15.46
C TYR A 153 10.70 -9.15 15.23
N ARG A 154 9.52 -8.98 15.82
CA ARG A 154 8.70 -7.75 15.73
C ARG A 154 9.56 -6.50 15.88
N ASN A 155 9.31 -5.53 15.00
CA ASN A 155 9.99 -4.23 14.95
C ASN A 155 11.44 -4.26 14.46
N ASN A 156 11.97 -5.42 14.04
CA ASN A 156 13.21 -5.44 13.29
C ASN A 156 13.02 -4.77 11.93
N LEU A 157 14.07 -4.09 11.47
CA LEU A 157 14.16 -3.56 10.11
C LEU A 157 14.99 -4.54 9.28
N TYR A 158 14.58 -4.72 8.04
CA TYR A 158 15.24 -5.56 7.06
C TYR A 158 15.56 -4.75 5.82
N MET A 159 16.75 -4.94 5.27
CA MET A 159 17.20 -4.27 4.07
C MET A 159 17.81 -5.29 3.13
N SER A 160 17.47 -5.18 1.85
CA SER A 160 18.17 -5.84 0.75
C SER A 160 18.50 -4.84 -0.34
N TRP A 161 19.54 -5.15 -1.11
CA TRP A 161 20.06 -4.28 -2.17
C TRP A 161 20.98 -5.05 -3.12
N THR A 162 21.37 -4.44 -4.23
CA THR A 162 22.35 -4.96 -5.17
C THR A 162 23.76 -4.43 -4.85
N GLU A 163 24.74 -5.32 -4.69
CA GLU A 163 26.16 -4.94 -4.62
C GLU A 163 26.86 -5.21 -5.96
N PHE A 164 27.46 -4.18 -6.54
CA PHE A 164 28.25 -4.23 -7.78
C PHE A 164 29.74 -4.29 -7.45
N ASP A 165 30.51 -5.15 -8.14
CA ASP A 165 31.97 -5.11 -7.96
C ASP A 165 32.53 -3.78 -8.46
N ALA A 166 31.93 -3.23 -9.52
CA ALA A 166 32.07 -1.86 -9.99
C ALA A 166 30.84 -1.51 -10.86
N TYR A 167 30.03 -0.54 -10.43
CA TYR A 167 28.81 -0.15 -11.13
C TYR A 167 29.10 0.36 -12.56
N GLY A 168 28.33 -0.11 -13.53
CA GLY A 168 28.51 0.17 -14.96
C GLY A 168 29.71 -0.54 -15.62
N SER A 169 30.37 -1.49 -14.94
CA SER A 169 31.50 -2.20 -15.51
C SER A 169 31.09 -3.20 -16.59
N ALA A 170 31.73 -3.10 -17.75
CA ALA A 170 31.62 -4.07 -18.85
C ALA A 170 32.65 -5.22 -18.76
N ASN A 171 33.43 -5.30 -17.68
CA ASN A 171 34.39 -6.38 -17.48
C ASN A 171 33.65 -7.66 -17.07
N PRO A 172 33.77 -8.78 -17.82
CA PRO A 172 33.02 -10.00 -17.54
C PRO A 172 33.47 -10.73 -16.26
N ASN A 173 34.53 -10.26 -15.58
CA ASN A 173 34.93 -10.79 -14.27
C ASN A 173 34.29 -10.03 -13.10
N ASP A 174 33.70 -8.87 -13.36
CA ASP A 174 32.96 -8.11 -12.36
C ASP A 174 31.53 -8.65 -12.31
N SER A 175 30.96 -8.77 -11.12
CA SER A 175 29.66 -9.39 -10.91
C SER A 175 28.80 -8.60 -9.94
N THR A 176 27.48 -8.83 -9.98
CA THR A 176 26.52 -8.35 -8.98
C THR A 176 26.04 -9.47 -8.06
N ARG A 177 25.53 -9.11 -6.89
CA ARG A 177 24.85 -10.02 -5.97
C ARG A 177 23.82 -9.29 -5.11
N ILE A 178 22.78 -10.02 -4.70
CA ILE A 178 21.82 -9.53 -3.72
C ILE A 178 22.42 -9.67 -2.33
N LEU A 179 22.47 -8.56 -1.59
CA LEU A 179 22.86 -8.53 -0.19
C LEU A 179 21.64 -8.28 0.71
N PHE A 180 21.78 -8.68 1.97
CA PHE A 180 20.78 -8.49 3.01
C PHE A 180 21.42 -8.07 4.33
N SER A 181 20.78 -7.18 5.08
CA SER A 181 21.15 -6.84 6.45
C SER A 181 19.90 -6.55 7.28
N ARG A 182 20.00 -6.75 8.60
CA ARG A 182 18.92 -6.46 9.55
C ARG A 182 19.37 -5.55 10.68
N SER A 183 18.46 -4.71 11.15
CA SER A 183 18.60 -3.94 12.37
C SER A 183 17.63 -4.46 13.43
N THR A 184 18.15 -4.73 14.63
CA THR A 184 17.36 -5.18 15.79
C THR A 184 17.30 -4.13 16.90
N ASP A 185 17.70 -2.90 16.60
CA ASP A 185 17.80 -1.79 17.56
C ASP A 185 17.17 -0.48 17.03
N GLY A 186 16.23 -0.61 16.09
CA GLY A 186 15.48 0.51 15.54
C GLY A 186 16.31 1.41 14.63
N GLY A 187 17.19 0.80 13.82
CA GLY A 187 18.01 1.45 12.80
C GLY A 187 19.29 2.11 13.32
N LEU A 188 19.70 1.84 14.57
CA LEU A 188 20.93 2.40 15.16
C LEU A 188 22.17 1.63 14.69
N SER A 189 22.04 0.33 14.47
CA SER A 189 23.06 -0.52 13.88
C SER A 189 22.45 -1.60 12.98
N TRP A 190 23.30 -2.14 12.11
CA TRP A 190 22.92 -3.14 11.10
C TRP A 190 23.88 -4.32 11.16
N SER A 191 23.37 -5.53 10.92
CA SER A 191 24.20 -6.73 10.88
C SER A 191 25.21 -6.67 9.73
N THR A 192 26.27 -7.48 9.82
CA THR A 192 27.14 -7.73 8.67
C THR A 192 26.28 -8.20 7.49
N PRO A 193 26.44 -7.62 6.28
CA PRO A 193 25.69 -8.04 5.11
C PRO A 193 25.87 -9.53 4.80
N LEU A 194 24.76 -10.20 4.51
CA LEU A 194 24.72 -11.58 4.03
C LEU A 194 24.52 -11.54 2.51
N LYS A 195 25.27 -12.36 1.77
CA LYS A 195 24.98 -12.63 0.36
C LYS A 195 23.80 -13.59 0.29
N VAL A 196 22.72 -13.18 -0.39
CA VAL A 196 21.50 -13.99 -0.59
C VAL A 196 21.60 -14.78 -1.88
N SER A 197 21.82 -14.11 -3.02
CA SER A 197 21.77 -14.77 -4.33
C SER A 197 22.94 -15.72 -4.54
N ASP A 198 22.72 -17.00 -4.78
CA ASP A 198 23.79 -17.99 -5.05
C ASP A 198 24.57 -17.63 -6.32
N VAL A 199 23.84 -17.29 -7.39
CA VAL A 199 24.37 -16.89 -8.70
C VAL A 199 24.35 -15.36 -8.85
N GLY A 200 25.46 -14.80 -9.31
CA GLY A 200 25.58 -13.37 -9.58
C GLY A 200 25.22 -12.98 -11.01
N GLY A 201 24.99 -11.69 -11.21
CA GLY A 201 24.78 -11.06 -12.52
C GLY A 201 26.02 -10.33 -13.02
N ASP A 202 25.88 -9.57 -14.11
CA ASP A 202 26.89 -8.59 -14.54
C ASP A 202 26.69 -7.23 -13.84
N CYS A 203 27.57 -6.27 -14.12
CA CYS A 203 27.54 -4.94 -13.51
C CYS A 203 27.02 -3.83 -14.47
N ILE A 204 26.29 -4.19 -15.54
CA ILE A 204 25.91 -3.23 -16.59
C ILE A 204 24.70 -2.37 -16.19
N ASP A 205 23.93 -2.80 -15.17
CA ASP A 205 22.62 -2.22 -14.81
C ASP A 205 21.60 -2.42 -15.95
N SER A 206 21.39 -3.70 -16.32
CA SER A 206 20.43 -4.15 -17.33
C SER A 206 20.10 -5.64 -17.11
N ASP A 207 19.47 -6.32 -18.07
CA ASP A 207 18.83 -7.64 -17.92
C ASP A 207 19.62 -8.74 -17.19
N ASN A 208 20.96 -8.73 -17.30
CA ASN A 208 21.83 -9.72 -16.67
C ASN A 208 22.34 -9.32 -15.28
N THR A 209 22.05 -8.11 -14.80
CA THR A 209 22.27 -7.70 -13.40
C THR A 209 21.30 -8.45 -12.50
N VAL A 210 21.77 -8.95 -11.36
CA VAL A 210 20.84 -9.43 -10.32
C VAL A 210 20.34 -8.27 -9.47
N GLU A 211 19.05 -7.96 -9.53
CA GLU A 211 18.50 -6.71 -8.99
C GLU A 211 17.00 -6.78 -8.68
N GLY A 212 16.48 -5.77 -7.97
CA GLY A 212 15.05 -5.66 -7.64
C GLY A 212 14.67 -6.41 -6.36
N ALA A 213 15.62 -6.61 -5.45
CA ALA A 213 15.37 -7.35 -4.21
C ALA A 213 14.56 -6.53 -3.18
N VAL A 214 13.22 -6.55 -3.31
CA VAL A 214 12.30 -5.96 -2.32
C VAL A 214 11.97 -6.99 -1.23
N PRO A 215 12.28 -6.72 0.06
CA PRO A 215 12.01 -7.64 1.16
C PRO A 215 10.53 -7.63 1.57
N ALA A 216 10.00 -8.80 1.92
CA ALA A 216 8.70 -8.95 2.55
C ALA A 216 8.79 -9.81 3.82
N VAL A 217 7.90 -9.55 4.79
CA VAL A 217 7.84 -10.30 6.06
C VAL A 217 6.62 -11.22 6.06
N GLY A 218 6.83 -12.49 6.41
CA GLY A 218 5.80 -13.51 6.60
C GLY A 218 5.14 -13.47 7.98
N PRO A 219 4.00 -14.18 8.18
CA PRO A 219 3.19 -14.08 9.40
C PRO A 219 3.91 -14.54 10.67
N ASN A 220 4.98 -15.34 10.56
CA ASN A 220 5.80 -15.78 11.70
C ASN A 220 7.17 -15.08 11.75
N GLY A 221 7.35 -14.00 11.01
CA GLY A 221 8.63 -13.28 10.89
C GLY A 221 9.62 -13.93 9.92
N GLU A 222 9.13 -14.78 9.00
CA GLU A 222 9.91 -15.20 7.84
C GLU A 222 10.25 -13.99 6.96
N ILE A 223 11.39 -14.05 6.26
CA ILE A 223 11.78 -13.02 5.28
C ILE A 223 11.76 -13.64 3.90
N TYR A 224 11.15 -12.93 2.95
CA TYR A 224 11.01 -13.36 1.57
C TYR A 224 11.64 -12.33 0.65
N LEU A 225 12.48 -12.80 -0.28
CA LEU A 225 13.16 -11.99 -1.29
C LEU A 225 12.99 -12.62 -2.66
N SER A 226 12.69 -11.79 -3.66
CA SER A 226 12.80 -12.15 -5.06
C SER A 226 13.63 -11.12 -5.79
N TRP A 227 14.29 -11.53 -6.88
CA TRP A 227 15.08 -10.64 -7.72
C TRP A 227 15.08 -11.16 -9.15
N SER A 228 15.32 -10.25 -10.09
CA SER A 228 15.54 -10.60 -11.49
C SER A 228 17.03 -10.77 -11.78
N GLY A 229 17.36 -11.43 -12.89
CA GLY A 229 18.72 -11.53 -13.40
C GLY A 229 18.83 -12.56 -14.52
N PRO A 230 20.04 -13.10 -14.78
CA PRO A 230 20.32 -13.92 -15.97
C PRO A 230 19.57 -15.28 -15.97
N LEU A 231 19.00 -15.67 -14.83
CA LEU A 231 18.23 -16.91 -14.67
C LEU A 231 16.71 -16.68 -14.71
N GLY A 232 16.24 -15.44 -14.90
CA GLY A 232 14.84 -15.04 -14.72
C GLY A 232 14.60 -14.50 -13.32
N ILE A 233 13.37 -14.70 -12.80
CA ILE A 233 13.01 -14.32 -11.44
C ILE A 233 13.39 -15.46 -10.49
N MET A 234 14.22 -15.13 -9.52
CA MET A 234 14.73 -16.01 -8.48
C MET A 234 14.16 -15.60 -7.12
N PHE A 235 14.21 -16.51 -6.16
CA PHE A 235 13.67 -16.31 -4.82
C PHE A 235 14.51 -17.02 -3.76
N ASP A 236 14.59 -16.42 -2.58
CA ASP A 236 15.09 -17.11 -1.39
C ASP A 236 14.37 -16.57 -0.15
N LYS A 237 14.50 -17.29 0.96
CA LYS A 237 13.82 -17.00 2.21
C LYS A 237 14.66 -17.28 3.44
N SER A 238 14.27 -16.63 4.52
CA SER A 238 14.79 -16.85 5.85
C SER A 238 13.68 -17.21 6.82
N GLY A 239 13.88 -18.28 7.61
CA GLY A 239 12.96 -18.67 8.69
C GLY A 239 13.40 -18.23 10.08
N ASP A 240 14.50 -17.48 10.19
CA ASP A 240 15.14 -17.11 11.47
C ASP A 240 15.33 -15.59 11.64
N GLY A 241 14.42 -14.82 11.03
CA GLY A 241 14.39 -13.36 11.04
C GLY A 241 15.52 -12.74 10.23
N GLY A 242 15.99 -13.40 9.17
CA GLY A 242 17.06 -12.92 8.31
C GLY A 242 18.47 -13.20 8.85
N ALA A 243 18.65 -14.20 9.72
CA ALA A 243 20.00 -14.58 10.19
C ALA A 243 20.70 -15.51 9.20
N THR A 244 19.93 -16.35 8.50
CA THR A 244 20.41 -17.24 7.44
C THR A 244 19.44 -17.27 6.26
N PHE A 245 19.98 -17.54 5.07
CA PHE A 245 19.28 -17.71 3.80
C PHE A 245 19.64 -19.08 3.20
N GLY A 246 18.80 -19.57 2.31
CA GLY A 246 18.81 -20.94 1.81
C GLY A 246 19.60 -21.09 0.51
N THR A 247 18.98 -21.77 -0.44
CA THR A 247 19.48 -21.95 -1.80
C THR A 247 18.45 -21.33 -2.73
N ASP A 248 18.91 -20.65 -3.77
CA ASP A 248 18.04 -19.95 -4.72
C ASP A 248 16.98 -20.91 -5.31
N ILE A 249 15.73 -20.47 -5.25
CA ILE A 249 14.57 -21.14 -5.85
C ILE A 249 14.22 -20.40 -7.14
N TYR A 250 14.17 -21.13 -8.25
CA TYR A 250 13.67 -20.59 -9.51
C TYR A 250 12.15 -20.38 -9.44
N VAL A 251 11.68 -19.18 -9.76
CA VAL A 251 10.26 -18.82 -9.74
C VAL A 251 9.66 -18.94 -11.15
N THR A 252 10.18 -18.14 -12.09
CA THR A 252 9.66 -18.05 -13.45
C THR A 252 10.68 -17.38 -14.37
N GLU A 253 10.52 -17.57 -15.67
CA GLU A 253 11.19 -16.77 -16.68
C GLU A 253 10.66 -15.32 -16.66
N GLN A 254 11.52 -14.40 -17.09
CA GLN A 254 11.18 -13.02 -17.42
C GLN A 254 11.65 -12.76 -18.86
N PRO A 255 10.82 -13.10 -19.86
CA PRO A 255 11.23 -13.05 -21.27
C PRO A 255 11.59 -11.63 -21.70
N GLY A 256 12.77 -11.48 -22.32
CA GLY A 256 13.29 -10.16 -22.69
C GLY A 256 13.98 -9.41 -21.56
N GLY A 257 13.98 -9.96 -20.34
CA GLY A 257 14.62 -9.36 -19.18
C GLY A 257 13.77 -8.28 -18.50
N TRP A 258 14.37 -7.60 -17.53
CA TRP A 258 13.69 -6.60 -16.72
C TRP A 258 13.89 -5.18 -17.27
N ASP A 259 14.88 -4.93 -18.13
CA ASP A 259 15.16 -3.65 -18.78
C ASP A 259 14.51 -3.64 -20.16
N PHE A 260 13.54 -2.76 -20.39
CA PHE A 260 12.79 -2.74 -21.65
C PHE A 260 12.39 -1.34 -22.11
N GLU A 261 12.17 -1.22 -23.42
CA GLU A 261 11.78 0.05 -24.03
C GLU A 261 10.27 0.27 -23.98
N VAL A 262 9.86 1.46 -23.51
CA VAL A 262 8.50 1.99 -23.67
C VAL A 262 8.61 3.34 -24.40
N PRO A 263 7.94 3.54 -25.56
CA PRO A 263 8.05 4.77 -26.31
C PRO A 263 7.74 6.02 -25.46
N GLY A 264 8.59 7.05 -25.54
CA GLY A 264 8.40 8.30 -24.79
C GLY A 264 8.79 8.25 -23.31
N ILE A 265 9.35 7.15 -22.83
CA ILE A 265 9.95 7.01 -21.50
C ILE A 265 11.47 6.96 -21.67
N TYR A 266 12.23 7.63 -20.79
CA TYR A 266 13.70 7.70 -20.88
C TYR A 266 14.37 6.33 -20.72
N ARG A 267 14.02 5.62 -19.63
CA ARG A 267 14.34 4.21 -19.38
C ARG A 267 13.18 3.58 -18.60
N CYS A 268 12.92 2.31 -18.78
CA CYS A 268 11.84 1.62 -18.08
C CYS A 268 12.31 0.23 -17.68
N ASN A 269 11.86 -0.21 -16.52
CA ASN A 269 12.16 -1.53 -16.01
C ASN A 269 10.91 -2.18 -15.42
N GLY A 270 11.00 -3.49 -15.23
CA GLY A 270 10.00 -4.31 -14.57
C GLY A 270 10.63 -5.21 -13.53
N LEU A 271 11.42 -4.61 -12.63
CA LEU A 271 11.99 -5.31 -11.49
C LEU A 271 10.87 -5.92 -10.60
N PRO A 272 11.14 -7.05 -9.92
CA PRO A 272 10.14 -7.73 -9.13
C PRO A 272 9.89 -7.04 -7.79
N ILE A 273 8.66 -7.10 -7.32
CA ILE A 273 8.24 -6.61 -6.01
C ILE A 273 7.65 -7.78 -5.23
N THR A 274 8.30 -8.14 -4.13
CA THR A 274 7.81 -9.18 -3.21
C THR A 274 6.87 -8.57 -2.17
N ALA A 275 5.74 -9.23 -1.90
CA ALA A 275 4.89 -8.95 -0.75
C ALA A 275 4.39 -10.25 -0.12
N CYS A 276 4.02 -10.20 1.15
CA CYS A 276 3.35 -11.31 1.82
C CYS A 276 2.11 -10.78 2.54
N ASP A 277 1.02 -11.55 2.52
CA ASP A 277 -0.15 -11.26 3.33
C ASP A 277 0.10 -11.68 4.78
N ILE A 278 0.17 -10.73 5.70
CA ILE A 278 0.25 -10.96 7.15
C ILE A 278 -1.04 -10.57 7.87
N SER A 279 -2.09 -10.18 7.14
CA SER A 279 -3.41 -9.88 7.69
C SER A 279 -4.12 -11.14 8.21
N ASP A 280 -5.28 -10.98 8.82
CA ASP A 280 -6.15 -12.11 9.25
C ASP A 280 -7.05 -12.64 8.10
N SER A 281 -6.72 -12.33 6.84
CA SER A 281 -7.50 -12.81 5.70
C SER A 281 -7.36 -14.33 5.49
N PRO A 282 -8.26 -14.97 4.73
CA PRO A 282 -8.10 -16.37 4.31
C PRO A 282 -6.82 -16.67 3.51
N TYR A 283 -6.09 -15.64 3.08
CA TYR A 283 -4.88 -15.72 2.25
C TYR A 283 -3.61 -15.42 3.04
N GLN A 284 -3.70 -15.28 4.37
CA GLN A 284 -2.54 -15.09 5.25
C GLN A 284 -1.42 -16.10 4.94
N GLY A 285 -0.20 -15.60 4.79
CA GLY A 285 1.00 -16.39 4.46
C GLY A 285 1.23 -16.58 2.97
N ASN A 286 0.31 -16.18 2.09
CA ASN A 286 0.58 -16.16 0.66
C ASN A 286 1.69 -15.14 0.35
N VAL A 287 2.66 -15.58 -0.45
CA VAL A 287 3.75 -14.74 -0.96
C VAL A 287 3.44 -14.40 -2.41
N TYR A 288 3.53 -13.13 -2.75
CA TYR A 288 3.24 -12.59 -4.07
C TYR A 288 4.51 -11.96 -4.64
N ILE A 289 4.75 -12.18 -5.93
CA ILE A 289 5.76 -11.46 -6.70
C ILE A 289 5.05 -10.76 -7.85
N ALA A 290 5.21 -9.44 -7.94
CA ALA A 290 4.70 -8.59 -9.00
C ALA A 290 5.84 -8.09 -9.89
N TRP A 291 5.62 -7.98 -11.19
CA TRP A 291 6.59 -7.37 -12.12
C TRP A 291 5.87 -6.91 -13.39
N SER A 292 6.63 -6.35 -14.34
CA SER A 292 6.14 -6.12 -15.70
C SER A 292 7.17 -6.62 -16.70
N ASP A 293 6.73 -7.12 -17.85
CA ASP A 293 7.62 -7.48 -18.95
C ASP A 293 6.89 -7.45 -20.31
N GLN A 294 7.64 -7.77 -21.37
CA GLN A 294 7.16 -7.76 -22.75
C GLN A 294 6.96 -9.16 -23.32
N ARG A 295 6.59 -10.15 -22.48
CA ARG A 295 6.34 -11.54 -22.94
C ARG A 295 5.24 -11.63 -24.01
N ASN A 296 4.32 -10.67 -24.03
CA ASN A 296 3.26 -10.59 -25.03
C ASN A 296 3.66 -9.77 -26.29
N GLY A 297 4.91 -9.32 -26.37
CA GLY A 297 5.51 -8.61 -27.50
C GLY A 297 6.12 -7.27 -27.11
N THR A 298 7.09 -6.77 -27.89
CA THR A 298 7.82 -5.53 -27.59
C THR A 298 6.98 -4.25 -27.65
N ASN A 299 5.75 -4.33 -28.17
CA ASN A 299 4.77 -3.23 -28.15
C ASN A 299 3.61 -3.52 -27.19
N ASN A 300 3.70 -4.60 -26.40
CA ASN A 300 2.70 -5.02 -25.45
C ASN A 300 3.38 -5.36 -24.11
N THR A 301 3.62 -4.32 -23.32
CA THR A 301 4.13 -4.48 -21.96
C THR A 301 2.94 -4.64 -21.04
N ASP A 302 2.94 -5.69 -20.23
CA ASP A 302 1.85 -5.99 -19.30
C ASP A 302 2.37 -6.11 -17.87
N VAL A 303 1.47 -5.97 -16.90
CA VAL A 303 1.77 -6.16 -15.47
C VAL A 303 1.35 -7.58 -15.07
N PHE A 304 2.26 -8.28 -14.41
CA PHE A 304 2.10 -9.68 -14.05
C PHE A 304 2.24 -9.89 -12.55
N PHE A 305 1.70 -11.02 -12.10
CA PHE A 305 2.01 -11.54 -10.79
C PHE A 305 2.04 -13.07 -10.78
N ILE A 306 2.71 -13.61 -9.78
CA ILE A 306 2.72 -15.03 -9.42
C ILE A 306 2.63 -15.12 -7.90
N LYS A 307 2.10 -16.22 -7.39
CA LYS A 307 2.02 -16.44 -5.94
C LYS A 307 2.44 -17.83 -5.51
N SER A 308 2.91 -17.90 -4.28
CA SER A 308 3.12 -19.12 -3.52
C SER A 308 2.13 -19.16 -2.35
N THR A 309 1.64 -20.36 -2.04
CA THR A 309 0.71 -20.63 -0.91
C THR A 309 1.33 -21.53 0.16
N ASP A 310 2.61 -21.86 0.01
CA ASP A 310 3.38 -22.77 0.88
C ASP A 310 4.68 -22.13 1.38
N GLY A 311 4.70 -20.79 1.47
CA GLY A 311 5.85 -20.03 1.97
C GLY A 311 7.04 -20.00 1.00
N GLY A 312 6.78 -19.97 -0.30
CA GLY A 312 7.78 -19.85 -1.36
C GLY A 312 8.44 -21.16 -1.78
N GLU A 313 7.93 -22.33 -1.36
CA GLU A 313 8.47 -23.64 -1.77
C GLU A 313 8.05 -23.98 -3.20
N THR A 314 6.81 -23.67 -3.57
CA THR A 314 6.29 -23.82 -4.93
C THR A 314 5.52 -22.58 -5.38
N TRP A 315 5.48 -22.38 -6.70
CA TRP A 315 4.88 -21.21 -7.33
C TRP A 315 3.77 -21.62 -8.30
N GLY A 316 2.68 -20.85 -8.30
CA GLY A 316 1.53 -21.06 -9.18
C GLY A 316 1.78 -20.63 -10.62
N GLU A 317 0.69 -20.38 -11.34
CA GLU A 317 0.77 -19.85 -12.71
C GLU A 317 0.96 -18.32 -12.70
N VAL A 318 1.72 -17.81 -13.67
CA VAL A 318 1.79 -16.37 -13.93
C VAL A 318 0.45 -15.88 -14.43
N LYS A 319 -0.03 -14.78 -13.87
CA LYS A 319 -1.29 -14.12 -14.25
C LYS A 319 -1.06 -12.66 -14.57
N GLN A 320 -1.79 -12.17 -15.55
CA GLN A 320 -1.83 -10.75 -15.93
C GLN A 320 -2.77 -9.98 -14.99
N VAL A 321 -2.35 -8.79 -14.56
CA VAL A 321 -3.06 -7.93 -13.59
C VAL A 321 -3.92 -6.88 -14.29
N ASN A 322 -3.42 -6.32 -15.40
CA ASN A 322 -4.20 -5.39 -16.21
C ASN A 322 -5.31 -6.14 -16.96
N ASP A 323 -6.53 -5.57 -16.95
CA ASP A 323 -7.75 -6.19 -17.49
C ASP A 323 -8.15 -5.67 -18.89
N ASP A 324 -7.22 -5.05 -19.61
CA ASP A 324 -7.45 -4.62 -20.99
C ASP A 324 -7.21 -5.74 -22.01
N ALA A 325 -7.73 -5.52 -23.21
CA ALA A 325 -7.57 -6.42 -24.36
C ALA A 325 -6.74 -5.78 -25.47
N THR A 326 -5.98 -4.73 -25.14
CA THR A 326 -5.18 -3.99 -26.12
C THR A 326 -3.76 -4.54 -26.16
N ALA A 327 -3.00 -4.10 -27.16
CA ALA A 327 -1.57 -4.38 -27.27
C ALA A 327 -0.82 -3.08 -27.00
N THR A 328 -1.02 -2.51 -25.81
CA THR A 328 -0.43 -1.22 -25.40
C THR A 328 0.57 -1.43 -24.28
N HIS A 329 1.04 -0.35 -23.64
CA HIS A 329 2.02 -0.46 -22.58
C HIS A 329 1.39 -0.20 -21.21
N GLN A 330 1.61 -1.14 -20.31
CA GLN A 330 1.38 -1.07 -18.89
C GLN A 330 2.72 -1.28 -18.17
N PHE A 331 3.20 -0.28 -17.45
CA PHE A 331 4.59 -0.20 -17.00
C PHE A 331 4.74 0.63 -15.72
N PHE A 332 5.94 0.60 -15.11
CA PHE A 332 6.23 1.19 -13.79
C PHE A 332 5.17 0.79 -12.77
N THR A 333 5.19 -0.48 -12.39
CA THR A 333 4.23 -1.05 -11.45
C THR A 333 4.77 -1.12 -10.04
N TRP A 334 3.87 -1.06 -9.06
CA TRP A 334 4.16 -1.41 -7.68
C TRP A 334 2.97 -2.15 -7.07
N MET A 335 3.23 -3.07 -6.13
CA MET A 335 2.21 -3.83 -5.42
C MET A 335 2.32 -3.60 -3.91
N THR A 336 1.19 -3.58 -3.22
CA THR A 336 1.09 -3.66 -1.76
C THR A 336 -0.07 -4.55 -1.34
N VAL A 337 0.04 -5.15 -0.14
CA VAL A 337 -1.08 -5.83 0.53
C VAL A 337 -1.53 -4.93 1.67
N ASP A 338 -2.82 -4.62 1.73
CA ASP A 338 -3.38 -3.97 2.91
C ASP A 338 -3.41 -4.96 4.07
N GLN A 339 -2.43 -4.83 4.97
CA GLN A 339 -2.22 -5.75 6.08
C GLN A 339 -3.34 -5.76 7.14
N ILE A 340 -4.41 -4.98 6.94
CA ILE A 340 -5.63 -5.03 7.75
C ILE A 340 -6.75 -5.81 7.05
N THR A 341 -6.87 -5.69 5.73
CA THR A 341 -8.00 -6.28 4.96
C THR A 341 -7.62 -7.52 4.17
N GLY A 342 -6.33 -7.71 3.87
CA GLY A 342 -5.83 -8.75 2.96
C GLY A 342 -6.04 -8.43 1.48
N SER A 343 -6.64 -7.28 1.14
CA SER A 343 -6.78 -6.86 -0.25
C SER A 343 -5.42 -6.51 -0.84
N ILE A 344 -5.21 -6.89 -2.10
CA ILE A 344 -3.99 -6.59 -2.86
C ILE A 344 -4.28 -5.40 -3.75
N TYR A 345 -3.35 -4.44 -3.78
CA TYR A 345 -3.44 -3.25 -4.62
C TYR A 345 -2.19 -3.09 -5.47
N TYR A 346 -2.39 -2.72 -6.72
CA TYR A 346 -1.33 -2.32 -7.65
C TYR A 346 -1.51 -0.87 -8.04
N VAL A 347 -0.42 -0.19 -8.36
CA VAL A 347 -0.41 1.02 -9.20
C VAL A 347 0.43 0.72 -10.44
N PHE A 348 0.06 1.30 -11.58
CA PHE A 348 0.87 1.25 -12.80
C PHE A 348 0.45 2.36 -13.77
N TYR A 349 1.35 2.73 -14.67
CA TYR A 349 1.02 3.53 -15.83
C TYR A 349 0.40 2.69 -16.93
N ASP A 350 -0.56 3.26 -17.64
CA ASP A 350 -1.39 2.53 -18.60
C ASP A 350 -1.71 3.39 -19.83
N ARG A 351 -1.63 2.77 -21.02
CA ARG A 351 -1.91 3.41 -22.32
C ARG A 351 -3.09 2.80 -23.08
N ARG A 352 -3.94 1.98 -22.46
CA ARG A 352 -5.11 1.32 -23.09
C ARG A 352 -6.08 2.29 -23.75
N ASN A 353 -6.15 3.53 -23.27
CA ASN A 353 -7.04 4.58 -23.80
C ASN A 353 -6.35 5.52 -24.80
N SER A 354 -5.12 5.21 -25.22
CA SER A 354 -4.29 6.08 -26.06
C SER A 354 -3.88 5.40 -27.36
N THR A 355 -3.74 6.19 -28.41
CA THR A 355 -3.10 5.77 -29.68
C THR A 355 -1.68 6.33 -29.83
N GLY A 356 -1.18 7.00 -28.79
CA GLY A 356 0.14 7.60 -28.73
C GLY A 356 0.69 7.58 -27.31
N LEU A 357 1.45 8.62 -26.93
CA LEU A 357 2.19 8.64 -25.67
C LEU A 357 1.37 9.08 -24.45
N ALA A 358 0.11 9.50 -24.64
CA ALA A 358 -0.75 9.87 -23.53
C ALA A 358 -0.87 8.68 -22.57
N THR A 359 -0.57 8.94 -21.30
CA THR A 359 -0.41 7.94 -20.25
C THR A 359 -1.36 8.27 -19.12
N ASP A 360 -2.06 7.25 -18.64
CA ASP A 360 -2.93 7.28 -17.47
C ASP A 360 -2.31 6.52 -16.30
N VAL A 361 -2.87 6.72 -15.11
CA VAL A 361 -2.49 6.00 -13.89
C VAL A 361 -3.65 5.14 -13.48
N TYR A 362 -3.39 3.85 -13.30
CA TYR A 362 -4.38 2.88 -12.90
C TYR A 362 -4.02 2.26 -11.55
N VAL A 363 -5.06 1.93 -10.79
CA VAL A 363 -4.96 1.05 -9.63
C VAL A 363 -5.72 -0.23 -9.94
N ALA A 364 -5.10 -1.38 -9.71
CA ALA A 364 -5.80 -2.67 -9.71
C ALA A 364 -6.02 -3.15 -8.28
N LYS A 365 -7.15 -3.80 -8.03
CA LYS A 365 -7.53 -4.36 -6.73
C LYS A 365 -7.93 -5.82 -6.85
N SER A 366 -7.47 -6.64 -5.91
CA SER A 366 -7.95 -8.00 -5.69
C SER A 366 -8.38 -8.20 -4.23
N ASP A 367 -9.51 -8.87 -4.02
CA ASP A 367 -10.03 -9.29 -2.70
C ASP A 367 -10.00 -10.81 -2.50
N ASP A 368 -9.48 -11.54 -3.47
CA ASP A 368 -9.51 -13.00 -3.53
C ASP A 368 -8.11 -13.61 -3.61
N GLY A 369 -7.12 -12.93 -3.02
CA GLY A 369 -5.74 -13.39 -2.99
C GLY A 369 -5.09 -13.43 -4.37
N GLY A 370 -5.48 -12.53 -5.26
CA GLY A 370 -4.98 -12.40 -6.63
C GLY A 370 -5.68 -13.29 -7.65
N GLU A 371 -6.81 -13.93 -7.33
CA GLU A 371 -7.53 -14.73 -8.34
C GLU A 371 -8.15 -13.85 -9.43
N THR A 372 -8.69 -12.69 -9.06
CA THR A 372 -9.26 -11.70 -9.99
C THR A 372 -8.84 -10.28 -9.62
N PHE A 373 -8.76 -9.42 -10.64
CA PHE A 373 -8.44 -8.00 -10.48
C PHE A 373 -9.50 -7.11 -11.11
N SER A 374 -9.82 -6.00 -10.45
CA SER A 374 -10.59 -4.89 -11.00
C SER A 374 -9.70 -3.67 -11.15
N ASN A 375 -9.65 -3.07 -12.34
CA ASN A 375 -8.80 -1.91 -12.62
C ASN A 375 -9.61 -0.60 -12.60
N PHE A 376 -9.02 0.46 -12.05
CA PHE A 376 -9.63 1.78 -11.93
C PHE A 376 -8.64 2.85 -12.37
N ARG A 377 -9.07 3.75 -13.27
CA ARG A 377 -8.29 4.94 -13.60
C ARG A 377 -8.30 5.92 -12.42
N VAL A 378 -7.13 6.41 -12.03
CA VAL A 378 -6.94 7.27 -10.85
C VAL A 378 -6.71 8.73 -11.23
N ASN A 379 -5.93 8.98 -12.28
CA ASN A 379 -5.59 10.34 -12.68
C ASN A 379 -6.79 11.05 -13.34
N GLN A 380 -6.98 12.33 -12.99
CA GLN A 380 -8.04 13.20 -13.51
C GLN A 380 -7.88 13.54 -15.00
N SER A 381 -6.63 13.54 -15.47
CA SER A 381 -6.26 13.83 -16.85
C SER A 381 -4.99 13.08 -17.22
N SER A 382 -4.93 12.54 -18.43
CA SER A 382 -3.72 11.93 -18.97
C SER A 382 -2.58 12.96 -19.06
N PHE A 383 -1.35 12.49 -18.93
CA PHE A 383 -0.14 13.28 -19.19
C PHE A 383 0.66 12.64 -20.32
N THR A 384 1.60 13.37 -20.92
CA THR A 384 2.44 12.85 -22.00
C THR A 384 3.90 12.93 -21.57
N PRO A 385 4.55 11.79 -21.30
CA PRO A 385 5.97 11.76 -20.96
C PRO A 385 6.84 12.08 -22.18
N SER A 386 8.10 12.39 -21.90
CA SER A 386 9.14 12.66 -22.90
C SER A 386 10.32 11.75 -22.64
N ALA A 387 10.86 11.11 -23.68
CA ALA A 387 12.06 10.29 -23.58
C ALA A 387 13.33 11.09 -23.22
N PHE A 388 13.23 12.42 -23.07
CA PHE A 388 14.32 13.30 -22.62
C PHE A 388 14.27 13.64 -21.13
N ILE A 389 13.20 13.25 -20.43
CA ILE A 389 13.00 13.53 -19.00
C ILE A 389 12.96 12.19 -18.27
N PHE A 390 13.78 12.07 -17.24
CA PHE A 390 13.84 10.86 -16.42
C PHE A 390 12.67 10.85 -15.43
N PHE A 391 11.89 9.77 -15.40
CA PHE A 391 10.74 9.62 -14.49
C PHE A 391 11.10 8.86 -13.21
N GLY A 392 12.33 8.37 -13.09
CA GLY A 392 12.70 7.38 -12.08
C GLY A 392 12.54 5.96 -12.58
N ASP A 393 12.91 5.01 -11.74
CA ASP A 393 12.81 3.58 -12.05
C ASP A 393 11.55 2.92 -11.51
N TYR A 394 10.84 3.57 -10.59
CA TYR A 394 9.64 3.04 -9.96
C TYR A 394 8.64 4.12 -9.54
N THR A 395 7.41 3.66 -9.33
CA THR A 395 6.32 4.39 -8.67
C THR A 395 5.93 3.59 -7.42
N ASN A 396 5.00 4.07 -6.58
CA ASN A 396 4.67 3.34 -5.35
C ASN A 396 3.20 3.46 -4.94
N ILE A 397 2.77 2.56 -4.06
CA ILE A 397 1.42 2.54 -3.48
C ILE A 397 1.48 2.02 -2.06
N ALA A 398 0.77 2.69 -1.15
CA ALA A 398 0.57 2.21 0.22
C ALA A 398 -0.92 2.02 0.50
N ALA A 399 -1.26 0.97 1.25
CA ALA A 399 -2.64 0.67 1.63
C ALA A 399 -2.73 0.29 3.11
N ARG A 400 -3.76 0.82 3.80
CA ARG A 400 -4.06 0.41 5.18
C ARG A 400 -5.53 0.62 5.49
N ASN A 401 -6.21 -0.45 5.92
CA ASN A 401 -7.60 -0.46 6.34
C ASN A 401 -8.55 0.19 5.31
N GLY A 402 -8.40 -0.19 4.04
CA GLY A 402 -9.22 0.31 2.95
C GLY A 402 -8.85 1.71 2.43
N LYS A 403 -7.88 2.41 3.05
CA LYS A 403 -7.32 3.65 2.51
C LYS A 403 -6.11 3.33 1.66
N VAL A 404 -6.14 3.75 0.40
CA VAL A 404 -5.13 3.41 -0.60
C VAL A 404 -4.59 4.68 -1.23
N TYR A 405 -3.27 4.82 -1.19
CA TYR A 405 -2.53 5.98 -1.62
C TYR A 405 -1.54 5.61 -2.73
N PRO A 406 -1.95 5.57 -4.00
CA PRO A 406 -1.02 5.56 -5.11
C PRO A 406 -0.28 6.91 -5.17
N ILE A 407 1.02 6.87 -5.40
CA ILE A 407 1.87 8.03 -5.68
C ILE A 407 2.56 7.82 -7.02
N TRP A 408 2.66 8.87 -7.84
CA TRP A 408 3.21 8.77 -9.19
C TRP A 408 3.82 10.09 -9.68
N MET A 409 4.68 9.96 -10.69
CA MET A 409 5.21 11.08 -11.46
C MET A 409 4.24 11.55 -12.53
N ARG A 410 4.09 12.86 -12.68
CA ARG A 410 3.28 13.49 -13.73
C ARG A 410 4.07 14.59 -14.42
N MET A 411 3.97 14.62 -15.75
CA MET A 411 4.60 15.63 -16.59
C MET A 411 3.55 16.57 -17.19
N ASP A 412 3.66 17.86 -16.89
CA ASP A 412 2.84 18.92 -17.48
C ASP A 412 3.74 19.87 -18.30
N GLY A 413 3.77 19.68 -19.62
CA GLY A 413 4.75 20.36 -20.48
C GLY A 413 6.14 19.78 -20.28
N PHE A 414 7.05 20.53 -19.66
CA PHE A 414 8.38 20.05 -19.23
C PHE A 414 8.53 20.02 -17.69
N ASP A 415 7.48 20.35 -16.93
CA ASP A 415 7.50 20.31 -15.45
C ASP A 415 7.20 18.87 -15.00
N LEU A 416 8.16 18.24 -14.34
CA LEU A 416 7.99 16.95 -13.69
C LEU A 416 7.56 17.18 -12.23
N SER A 417 6.54 16.46 -11.77
CA SER A 417 5.96 16.68 -10.45
C SER A 417 5.40 15.41 -9.82
N VAL A 418 5.36 15.38 -8.49
CA VAL A 418 4.87 14.24 -7.71
C VAL A 418 3.41 14.44 -7.37
N TRP A 419 2.59 13.41 -7.59
CA TRP A 419 1.15 13.43 -7.33
C TRP A 419 0.71 12.18 -6.58
N ALA A 420 -0.32 12.35 -5.76
CA ALA A 420 -0.99 11.26 -5.07
C ALA A 420 -2.51 11.40 -5.16
N ALA A 421 -3.22 10.33 -4.85
CA ALA A 421 -4.66 10.32 -4.62
C ALA A 421 -4.98 9.50 -3.38
N LEU A 422 -6.18 9.70 -2.83
CA LEU A 422 -6.77 8.81 -1.84
C LEU A 422 -7.94 8.07 -2.48
N LEU A 423 -7.84 6.74 -2.50
CA LEU A 423 -8.95 5.84 -2.82
C LEU A 423 -9.43 5.20 -1.52
N GLU A 424 -10.74 5.24 -1.27
CA GLU A 424 -11.35 4.61 -0.10
C GLU A 424 -12.17 3.40 -0.53
N PHE A 425 -11.70 2.22 -0.15
CA PHE A 425 -12.37 0.94 -0.25
C PHE A 425 -12.72 0.50 1.17
N PRO A 426 -13.81 1.03 1.77
CA PRO A 426 -14.16 0.67 3.13
C PRO A 426 -14.18 -0.86 3.26
N PRO A 427 -13.55 -1.44 4.31
CA PRO A 427 -13.53 -2.87 4.51
C PRO A 427 -14.93 -3.41 4.33
N VAL A 428 -15.09 -4.40 3.46
CA VAL A 428 -16.37 -5.04 3.24
C VAL A 428 -16.75 -5.70 4.57
N GLY A 429 -17.51 -4.99 5.40
CA GLY A 429 -18.23 -5.61 6.50
C GLY A 429 -19.16 -6.60 5.85
N ILE A 430 -18.80 -7.89 5.89
CA ILE A 430 -19.55 -9.05 5.40
C ILE A 430 -20.59 -8.67 4.36
N ALA A 431 -20.25 -8.81 3.08
CA ALA A 431 -21.25 -8.78 2.03
C ALA A 431 -22.29 -9.88 2.33
N LEU A 432 -23.38 -9.53 3.03
CA LEU A 432 -24.63 -10.26 2.93
C LEU A 432 -25.04 -10.07 1.47
N ALA A 433 -24.98 -11.17 0.74
CA ALA A 433 -25.28 -11.27 -0.67
C ALA A 433 -26.40 -10.29 -1.07
N GLN A 434 -26.12 -9.44 -2.06
CA GLN A 434 -27.17 -8.71 -2.77
C GLN A 434 -28.04 -9.74 -3.50
N GLN A 435 -29.10 -10.16 -2.84
CA GLN A 435 -30.38 -10.35 -3.50
C GLN A 435 -31.20 -9.10 -3.20
N SER A 436 -31.59 -8.41 -4.28
CA SER A 436 -32.44 -7.22 -4.24
C SER A 436 -33.69 -7.46 -3.40
N ASP A 437 -33.92 -6.62 -2.39
CA ASP A 437 -35.17 -5.89 -2.18
C ASP A 437 -35.10 -5.02 -0.91
N GLY A 438 -35.37 -3.71 -1.05
CA GLY A 438 -35.82 -2.83 0.03
C GLY A 438 -34.73 -2.14 0.88
N ILE A 439 -34.62 -0.82 0.73
CA ILE A 439 -33.93 0.06 1.66
C ILE A 439 -34.69 0.07 3.00
N GLU A 440 -34.21 -0.63 4.04
CA GLU A 440 -34.64 -0.38 5.43
C GLU A 440 -33.61 -0.89 6.46
N GLU A 441 -32.60 -0.09 6.85
CA GLU A 441 -31.75 -0.46 8.00
C GLU A 441 -31.93 0.49 9.18
N PHE A 442 -32.86 0.09 10.06
CA PHE A 442 -32.88 0.48 11.46
C PHE A 442 -31.88 -0.42 12.21
N GLU A 443 -30.82 0.17 12.73
CA GLU A 443 -29.73 -0.59 13.38
C GLU A 443 -29.22 0.13 14.64
N LEU A 444 -29.08 -0.61 15.73
CA LEU A 444 -28.37 -0.22 16.95
C LEU A 444 -26.98 -0.85 16.91
N TYR A 445 -25.91 -0.06 16.91
CA TYR A 445 -24.54 -0.55 16.88
C TYR A 445 -24.05 -1.00 18.26
N GLN A 446 -23.00 -1.83 18.28
CA GLN A 446 -22.30 -2.19 19.52
C GLN A 446 -21.64 -0.92 20.11
N ASN A 447 -21.82 -0.69 21.40
CA ASN A 447 -21.23 0.46 22.09
C ASN A 447 -19.69 0.37 22.04
N TYR A 448 -19.01 1.51 21.92
CA TYR A 448 -17.54 1.58 21.92
C TYR A 448 -17.03 2.72 22.83
N PRO A 449 -16.01 2.48 23.67
CA PRO A 449 -15.39 1.17 23.95
C PRO A 449 -16.35 0.17 24.61
N ASN A 450 -16.07 -1.13 24.52
CA ASN A 450 -16.73 -2.19 25.30
C ASN A 450 -15.75 -3.35 25.53
N PRO A 451 -15.26 -3.59 26.77
CA PRO A 451 -15.66 -2.95 28.01
C PRO A 451 -15.27 -1.46 28.09
N PHE A 452 -15.98 -0.67 28.89
CA PHE A 452 -15.74 0.77 29.02
C PHE A 452 -15.51 1.23 30.46
N ASN A 453 -14.81 2.36 30.63
CA ASN A 453 -14.56 3.00 31.93
C ASN A 453 -14.27 4.52 31.77
N PRO A 454 -15.07 5.43 32.34
CA PRO A 454 -16.48 5.28 32.74
C PRO A 454 -17.44 5.57 31.58
N GLU A 455 -16.95 5.99 30.40
CA GLU A 455 -17.78 6.46 29.28
C GLU A 455 -17.72 5.54 28.06
N THR A 456 -18.87 5.38 27.39
CA THR A 456 -19.00 4.72 26.07
C THR A 456 -19.87 5.55 25.14
N ALA A 457 -19.64 5.43 23.84
CA ALA A 457 -20.54 5.87 22.79
C ALA A 457 -21.52 4.76 22.41
N ILE A 458 -22.78 5.12 22.15
CA ILE A 458 -23.85 4.26 21.64
C ILE A 458 -24.34 4.88 20.33
N SER A 459 -24.07 4.21 19.21
CA SER A 459 -24.46 4.68 17.88
C SER A 459 -25.65 3.88 17.35
N TYR A 460 -26.48 4.51 16.53
CA TYR A 460 -27.58 3.86 15.82
C TYR A 460 -27.90 4.56 14.49
N ARG A 461 -28.53 3.84 13.57
CA ARG A 461 -28.98 4.32 12.26
C ARG A 461 -30.50 4.27 12.17
N LEU A 462 -31.07 5.35 11.62
CA LEU A 462 -32.49 5.44 11.28
C LEU A 462 -32.64 5.52 9.76
N ALA A 463 -33.51 4.68 9.19
CA ALA A 463 -33.83 4.72 7.76
C ALA A 463 -34.70 5.93 7.38
N THR A 464 -35.53 6.41 8.30
CA THR A 464 -36.44 7.55 8.12
C THR A 464 -36.47 8.40 9.39
N VAL A 465 -37.00 9.62 9.29
CA VAL A 465 -37.31 10.43 10.47
C VAL A 465 -38.23 9.63 11.40
N SER A 466 -37.87 9.51 12.68
CA SER A 466 -38.58 8.66 13.65
C SER A 466 -38.55 9.25 15.06
N ASP A 467 -39.57 8.95 15.87
CA ASP A 467 -39.54 9.21 17.32
C ASP A 467 -38.67 8.16 17.99
N VAL A 468 -37.54 8.59 18.57
CA VAL A 468 -36.50 7.72 19.11
C VAL A 468 -36.44 7.79 20.63
N GLU A 469 -36.32 6.63 21.27
CA GLU A 469 -36.01 6.48 22.69
C GLU A 469 -34.85 5.50 22.89
N VAL A 470 -33.78 5.94 23.56
CA VAL A 470 -32.65 5.07 23.94
C VAL A 470 -32.57 4.97 25.46
N GLN A 471 -32.57 3.74 25.97
CA GLN A 471 -32.62 3.45 27.41
C GLN A 471 -31.60 2.41 27.82
N VAL A 472 -31.02 2.56 29.01
CA VAL A 472 -30.11 1.62 29.65
C VAL A 472 -30.82 0.87 30.76
N TYR A 473 -30.53 -0.42 30.90
CA TYR A 473 -31.11 -1.37 31.85
C TYR A 473 -30.05 -2.19 32.56
N ASN A 474 -30.31 -2.58 33.80
CA ASN A 474 -29.53 -3.61 34.48
C ASN A 474 -30.04 -5.03 34.14
N LEU A 475 -29.36 -6.07 34.61
CA LEU A 475 -29.73 -7.47 34.35
C LEU A 475 -31.06 -7.91 34.98
N LEU A 476 -31.59 -7.15 35.94
CA LEU A 476 -32.93 -7.37 36.50
C LEU A 476 -34.03 -6.74 35.63
N GLY A 477 -33.68 -6.13 34.50
CA GLY A 477 -34.62 -5.43 33.62
C GLY A 477 -35.08 -4.08 34.18
N GLN A 478 -34.44 -3.57 35.24
CA GLN A 478 -34.75 -2.25 35.78
C GLN A 478 -34.07 -1.19 34.91
N ARG A 479 -34.83 -0.16 34.52
CA ARG A 479 -34.30 0.97 33.76
C ARG A 479 -33.36 1.79 34.65
N VAL A 480 -32.15 2.00 34.14
CA VAL A 480 -31.07 2.75 34.79
C VAL A 480 -31.09 4.21 34.33
N LYS A 481 -31.18 4.45 33.01
CA LYS A 481 -31.15 5.80 32.43
C LYS A 481 -31.83 5.86 31.08
N THR A 482 -32.56 6.93 30.82
CA THR A 482 -33.00 7.30 29.47
C THR A 482 -31.98 8.29 28.88
N LEU A 483 -31.32 7.92 27.78
CA LEU A 483 -30.28 8.74 27.16
C LEU A 483 -30.87 9.79 26.22
N ILE A 484 -31.96 9.44 25.52
CA ILE A 484 -32.67 10.35 24.62
C ILE A 484 -34.14 9.94 24.53
N ARG A 485 -35.01 10.91 24.27
CA ARG A 485 -36.41 10.70 23.90
C ARG A 485 -36.92 11.86 23.05
N GLU A 486 -36.66 11.82 21.75
CA GLU A 486 -37.04 12.87 20.81
C GLU A 486 -37.15 12.38 19.36
N THR A 487 -37.73 13.19 18.48
CA THR A 487 -37.75 12.92 17.03
C THR A 487 -36.37 13.17 16.43
N GLN A 488 -35.84 12.19 15.69
CA GLN A 488 -34.53 12.27 15.03
C GLN A 488 -34.68 12.10 13.52
N ALA A 489 -33.84 12.78 12.74
CA ALA A 489 -33.81 12.65 11.29
C ALA A 489 -33.25 11.29 10.84
N ALA A 490 -33.50 10.90 9.58
CA ALA A 490 -32.82 9.74 9.00
C ALA A 490 -31.29 9.94 9.01
N GLY A 491 -30.52 8.88 9.23
CA GLY A 491 -29.06 8.94 9.33
C GLY A 491 -28.50 8.27 10.59
N ILE A 492 -27.21 8.47 10.82
CA ILE A 492 -26.47 7.91 11.96
C ILE A 492 -26.46 8.92 13.11
N HIS A 493 -26.79 8.45 14.31
CA HIS A 493 -26.80 9.21 15.54
C HIS A 493 -25.88 8.55 16.57
N THR A 494 -25.26 9.34 17.44
CA THR A 494 -24.37 8.83 18.50
C THR A 494 -24.66 9.53 19.82
N LEU A 495 -24.89 8.74 20.87
CA LEU A 495 -25.12 9.18 22.24
C LEU A 495 -23.95 8.76 23.12
N ARG A 496 -23.75 9.45 24.23
CA ARG A 496 -22.75 9.08 25.24
C ARG A 496 -23.45 8.63 26.52
N TRP A 497 -22.91 7.59 27.16
CA TRP A 497 -23.28 7.20 28.51
C TRP A 497 -22.05 7.08 29.40
N ASP A 498 -22.14 7.71 30.57
CA ASP A 498 -21.06 7.94 31.53
C ASP A 498 -21.12 7.01 32.76
N GLY A 499 -21.92 5.96 32.69
CA GLY A 499 -22.07 5.01 33.81
C GLY A 499 -22.83 5.60 35.01
N GLN A 500 -23.70 6.59 34.81
CA GLN A 500 -24.58 7.14 35.84
C GLN A 500 -26.05 6.74 35.61
N ASP A 501 -26.85 6.71 36.67
CA ASP A 501 -28.31 6.54 36.63
C ASP A 501 -29.05 7.88 36.41
N GLU A 502 -30.39 7.85 36.43
CA GLU A 502 -31.25 9.03 36.30
C GLU A 502 -31.02 10.10 37.38
N ALA A 503 -30.52 9.72 38.57
CA ALA A 503 -30.22 10.65 39.66
C ALA A 503 -28.80 11.22 39.57
N GLY A 504 -28.07 10.93 38.49
CA GLY A 504 -26.65 11.29 38.32
C GLY A 504 -25.73 10.51 39.28
N GLN A 505 -26.23 9.44 39.90
CA GLN A 505 -25.42 8.61 40.77
C GLN A 505 -24.71 7.55 39.95
N PRO A 506 -23.43 7.28 40.22
CA PRO A 506 -22.72 6.25 39.50
C PRO A 506 -23.25 4.84 39.78
N VAL A 507 -23.35 4.02 38.73
CA VAL A 507 -23.79 2.62 38.87
C VAL A 507 -22.62 1.66 39.11
N ALA A 508 -22.91 0.45 39.59
CA ALA A 508 -21.90 -0.57 39.87
C ALA A 508 -21.22 -1.10 38.59
N GLY A 509 -19.99 -1.60 38.70
CA GLY A 509 -19.36 -2.33 37.59
C GLY A 509 -20.13 -3.61 37.26
N GLY A 510 -20.27 -3.94 35.98
CA GLY A 510 -21.04 -5.10 35.55
C GLY A 510 -21.65 -4.95 34.16
N MET A 511 -22.46 -5.96 33.79
CA MET A 511 -23.14 -6.00 32.50
C MET A 511 -24.45 -5.21 32.54
N TYR A 512 -24.66 -4.39 31.52
CA TYR A 512 -25.87 -3.61 31.27
C TYR A 512 -26.43 -3.93 29.89
N LEU A 513 -27.70 -3.65 29.68
CA LEU A 513 -28.35 -3.69 28.38
C LEU A 513 -28.73 -2.27 27.96
N TYR A 514 -28.66 -1.95 26.68
CA TYR A 514 -29.23 -0.72 26.14
C TYR A 514 -30.17 -1.05 24.99
N ARG A 515 -31.25 -0.27 24.90
CA ARG A 515 -32.39 -0.48 24.03
C ARG A 515 -32.63 0.76 23.20
N LEU A 516 -32.78 0.60 21.90
CA LEU A 516 -33.26 1.60 20.95
C LEU A 516 -34.70 1.28 20.57
N ILE A 517 -35.58 2.26 20.64
CA ILE A 517 -36.94 2.24 20.09
C ILE A 517 -37.02 3.35 19.05
N ALA A 518 -37.49 3.03 17.84
CA ALA A 518 -37.86 4.03 16.83
C ALA A 518 -39.17 3.62 16.16
N GLY A 519 -40.27 4.33 16.46
CA GLY A 519 -41.60 3.93 16.02
C GLY A 519 -42.01 2.55 16.56
N ASP A 520 -42.23 1.59 15.65
CA ASP A 520 -42.57 0.19 15.96
C ASP A 520 -41.35 -0.74 16.06
N LYS A 521 -40.15 -0.25 15.75
CA LYS A 521 -38.91 -1.03 15.76
C LYS A 521 -38.19 -0.93 17.10
N VAL A 522 -37.70 -2.07 17.60
CA VAL A 522 -36.96 -2.16 18.87
C VAL A 522 -35.73 -3.04 18.70
N GLN A 523 -34.57 -2.58 19.16
CA GLN A 523 -33.33 -3.36 19.22
C GLN A 523 -32.64 -3.19 20.56
N MET A 524 -31.94 -4.23 21.01
CA MET A 524 -31.21 -4.24 22.27
C MET A 524 -29.81 -4.84 22.10
N LYS A 525 -28.85 -4.31 22.85
CA LYS A 525 -27.48 -4.84 22.93
C LYS A 525 -26.97 -4.78 24.37
N LYS A 526 -25.88 -5.50 24.63
CA LYS A 526 -25.23 -5.58 25.94
C LYS A 526 -23.94 -4.77 25.96
N MET A 527 -23.59 -4.24 27.13
CA MET A 527 -22.34 -3.52 27.38
C MET A 527 -21.76 -3.88 28.74
N LEU A 528 -20.45 -3.78 28.91
CA LEU A 528 -19.73 -4.13 30.13
C LEU A 528 -19.01 -2.88 30.69
N LEU A 529 -19.46 -2.41 31.85
CA LEU A 529 -18.83 -1.33 32.61
C LEU A 529 -17.77 -1.91 33.54
N ILE A 530 -16.54 -1.42 33.42
CA ILE A 530 -15.43 -1.71 34.35
C ILE A 530 -15.28 -0.52 35.31
N ARG A 531 -15.18 -0.82 36.60
CA ARG A 531 -14.95 0.16 37.67
C ARG A 531 -13.87 -0.28 38.63
#